data_AF-A0A815HZS7-F1
#
_entry.id   AF-A0A815HZS7-F1
#
_cell.length_a   1.000
_cell.length_b   1.000
_cell.length_c   1.000
_cell.angle_alpha   90.00
_cell.angle_beta   90.00
_cell.angle_gamma   90.00
#
_symmetry.space_group_name_H-M   'P 1'
#
loop_
_entity.id
_entity.type
_entity.pdbx_description
1 polymer ?
#
loop_
_entity_poly.entity_id
_entity_poly.type
_entity_poly.pdbx_seq_one_letter_code
_entity_poly.pdbx_strand_id
1 'polypeptide(L)'
;MLLRKYNPQIIYGQIAPIIKNPLRNGSIQCYNMRKEIVKCSSDELCALDYDLRGRKYRTRGCYQSNEPKVHVYDGGSYSSFDVECDHNLCNTDETVSQLKMIFSDYGFTDANGRRIADGNKQKISSLLMTLALTFIVVSYS
;
A
#
# COMPACT_ATOMS: atom_id res chain seq x y z
N MET A 1 -4.02 -22.15 -1.17
CA MET A 1 -3.91 -20.81 -1.78
C MET A 1 -2.57 -20.74 -2.49
N LEU A 2 -2.55 -20.60 -3.82
CA LEU A 2 -1.32 -20.50 -4.61
C LEU A 2 -0.79 -19.07 -4.47
N LEU A 3 0.33 -18.88 -3.79
CA LEU A 3 1.00 -17.59 -3.68
C LEU A 3 1.45 -17.14 -5.08
N ARG A 4 0.78 -16.13 -5.64
CA ARG A 4 1.16 -15.58 -6.95
C ARG A 4 2.34 -14.63 -6.75
N LYS A 5 3.28 -14.63 -7.70
CA LYS A 5 4.42 -13.71 -7.69
C LYS A 5 3.92 -12.26 -7.66
N TYR A 6 4.56 -11.42 -6.86
CA TYR A 6 4.26 -9.98 -6.80
C TYR A 6 4.26 -9.35 -8.20
N ASN A 7 3.15 -8.69 -8.55
CA ASN A 7 2.97 -7.98 -9.81
C ASN A 7 2.17 -6.70 -9.55
N PRO A 8 2.81 -5.52 -9.54
CA PRO A 8 2.16 -4.27 -9.16
C PRO A 8 1.07 -3.85 -10.15
N GLN A 9 1.20 -4.16 -11.44
CA GLN A 9 0.20 -3.83 -12.45
C GLN A 9 -1.10 -4.61 -12.22
N ILE A 10 -0.99 -5.91 -11.89
CA ILE A 10 -2.16 -6.75 -11.61
C ILE A 10 -2.81 -6.34 -10.28
N ILE A 11 -2.01 -6.10 -9.23
CA ILE A 11 -2.51 -5.64 -7.94
C ILE A 11 -3.27 -4.32 -8.11
N TYR A 12 -2.66 -3.34 -8.80
CA TYR A 12 -3.31 -2.08 -9.08
C TYR A 12 -4.60 -2.25 -9.89
N GLY A 13 -4.60 -3.12 -10.91
CA GLY A 13 -5.78 -3.42 -11.72
C GLY A 13 -6.94 -4.02 -10.91
N GLN A 14 -6.66 -4.74 -9.82
CA GLN A 14 -7.69 -5.27 -8.91
C GLN A 14 -8.12 -4.26 -7.84
N ILE A 15 -7.22 -3.38 -7.39
CA ILE A 15 -7.52 -2.34 -6.41
C ILE A 15 -8.32 -1.20 -7.02
N ALA A 16 -7.99 -0.77 -8.25
CA ALA A 16 -8.60 0.42 -8.86
C ALA A 16 -10.14 0.39 -8.89
N PRO A 17 -10.83 -0.72 -9.26
CA PRO A 17 -12.29 -0.79 -9.22
C PRO A 17 -12.91 -0.70 -7.81
N ILE A 18 -12.13 -0.92 -6.76
CA ILE A 18 -12.57 -0.85 -5.35
C ILE A 18 -12.56 0.59 -4.86
N ILE A 19 -11.59 1.39 -5.30
CA ILE A 19 -11.32 2.71 -4.76
C ILE A 19 -11.56 3.87 -5.74
N LYS A 20 -11.70 3.61 -7.04
CA LYS A 20 -11.82 4.63 -8.11
C LYS A 20 -13.17 4.59 -8.84
N ASN A 21 -13.79 5.75 -8.91
CA ASN A 21 -15.00 6.07 -9.63
C ASN A 21 -14.68 7.15 -10.66
N PRO A 22 -14.23 6.78 -11.86
CA PRO A 22 -13.87 7.75 -12.90
C PRO A 22 -15.05 8.62 -13.36
N LEU A 23 -16.29 8.23 -13.00
CA LEU A 23 -17.52 8.96 -13.31
C LEU A 23 -18.02 9.80 -12.13
N ARG A 24 -17.22 9.96 -11.07
CA ARG A 24 -17.60 10.79 -9.93
C ARG A 24 -17.92 12.20 -10.41
N ASN A 25 -19.11 12.66 -10.05
CA ASN A 25 -19.55 14.02 -10.31
C ASN A 25 -20.14 14.61 -9.02
N GLY A 26 -19.32 15.34 -8.27
CA GLY A 26 -19.73 16.07 -7.07
C GLY A 26 -19.45 15.36 -5.75
N SER A 27 -20.29 15.66 -4.76
CA SER A 27 -20.16 15.17 -3.37
C SER A 27 -20.40 13.67 -3.26
N ILE A 28 -19.73 13.03 -2.32
CA ILE A 28 -19.92 11.63 -1.96
C ILE A 28 -20.38 11.49 -0.51
N GLN A 29 -20.89 10.31 -0.17
CA GLN A 29 -21.25 9.93 1.19
C GLN A 29 -20.23 8.94 1.73
N CYS A 30 -19.80 9.11 2.97
CA CYS A 30 -18.84 8.24 3.63
C CYS A 30 -19.35 7.84 5.02
N TYR A 31 -18.82 6.75 5.56
CA TYR A 31 -18.99 6.48 6.99
C TYR A 31 -18.00 7.31 7.80
N ASN A 32 -18.39 7.77 8.98
CA ASN A 32 -17.47 8.31 9.98
C ASN A 32 -17.04 7.21 10.98
N MET A 33 -16.23 7.57 11.99
CA MET A 33 -15.80 6.64 13.04
C MET A 33 -16.96 5.99 13.84
N ARG A 34 -18.12 6.65 13.91
CA ARG A 34 -19.34 6.13 14.57
C ARG A 34 -20.21 5.29 13.65
N LYS A 35 -19.77 5.04 12.41
CA LYS A 35 -20.54 4.38 11.34
C LYS A 35 -21.81 5.15 10.93
N GLU A 36 -21.83 6.46 11.18
CA GLU A 36 -22.88 7.34 10.66
C GLU A 36 -22.52 7.77 9.23
N ILE A 37 -23.53 7.98 8.40
CA ILE A 37 -23.35 8.47 7.03
C ILE A 37 -23.18 9.99 7.09
N VAL A 38 -22.06 10.47 6.55
CA VAL A 38 -21.75 11.89 6.40
C VAL A 38 -21.58 12.23 4.92
N LYS A 39 -21.98 13.45 4.53
CA LYS A 39 -21.79 13.96 3.16
C LYS A 39 -20.50 14.76 3.12
N CYS A 40 -19.58 14.38 2.24
CA CYS A 40 -18.32 15.07 2.03
C CYS A 40 -18.46 16.17 0.97
N SER A 41 -17.54 17.13 0.98
CA SER A 41 -17.44 18.14 -0.07
C SER A 41 -17.03 17.51 -1.41
N SER A 42 -17.10 18.30 -2.48
CA SER A 42 -16.73 17.84 -3.82
C SER A 42 -15.24 17.54 -3.99
N ASP A 43 -14.37 18.15 -3.17
CA ASP A 43 -12.92 17.97 -3.16
C ASP A 43 -12.43 16.97 -2.10
N GLU A 44 -13.35 16.35 -1.35
CA GLU A 44 -13.05 15.33 -0.36
C GLU A 44 -13.27 13.91 -0.89
N LEU A 45 -12.48 12.97 -0.40
CA LEU A 45 -12.63 11.52 -0.60
C LEU A 45 -13.11 10.84 0.68
N CYS A 46 -13.63 9.62 0.57
CA CYS A 46 -13.80 8.76 1.74
C CYS A 46 -12.42 8.21 2.14
N ALA A 47 -12.07 8.34 3.41
CA ALA A 47 -10.84 7.78 3.96
C ALA A 47 -11.12 6.76 5.07
N LEU A 48 -10.20 5.81 5.23
CA LEU A 48 -10.03 4.98 6.43
C LEU A 48 -8.55 4.67 6.68
N ASP A 49 -8.16 4.60 7.95
CA ASP A 49 -6.91 3.98 8.42
C ASP A 49 -7.29 2.77 9.28
N TYR A 50 -6.93 1.57 8.85
CA TYR A 50 -7.23 0.31 9.52
C TYR A 50 -5.96 -0.34 10.05
N ASP A 51 -5.86 -0.43 11.38
CA ASP A 51 -4.81 -1.17 12.08
C ASP A 51 -4.99 -2.67 11.87
N LEU A 52 -4.09 -3.28 11.10
CA LEU A 52 -4.15 -4.69 10.73
C LEU A 52 -3.89 -5.62 11.93
N ARG A 53 -3.08 -5.17 12.91
CA ARG A 53 -2.75 -5.94 14.11
C ARG A 53 -3.83 -5.78 15.17
N GLY A 54 -4.22 -4.53 15.44
CA GLY A 54 -5.26 -4.17 16.40
C GLY A 54 -6.68 -4.46 15.91
N ARG A 55 -6.85 -4.78 14.61
CA ARG A 55 -8.11 -5.09 13.93
C ARG A 55 -9.17 -4.00 14.15
N LYS A 56 -8.77 -2.74 14.06
CA LYS A 56 -9.61 -1.58 14.37
C LYS A 56 -9.35 -0.42 13.44
N TYR A 57 -10.38 0.40 13.24
CA TYR A 57 -10.23 1.71 12.60
C TYR A 57 -9.53 2.67 13.54
N ARG A 58 -8.53 3.37 13.02
CA ARG A 58 -7.88 4.51 13.68
C ARG A 58 -8.52 5.81 13.23
N THR A 59 -8.82 5.91 11.94
CA THR A 59 -9.56 7.01 11.33
C THR A 59 -10.55 6.47 10.30
N ARG A 60 -11.63 7.22 10.08
CA ARG A 60 -12.66 6.94 9.07
C ARG A 60 -13.52 8.19 8.89
N GLY A 61 -13.66 8.68 7.65
CA GLY A 61 -14.46 9.88 7.38
C GLY A 61 -14.19 10.51 6.01
N CYS A 62 -14.51 11.79 5.88
CA CYS A 62 -14.12 12.62 4.73
C CYS A 62 -12.67 13.08 4.91
N TYR A 63 -11.90 13.11 3.81
CA TYR A 63 -10.51 13.57 3.82
C TYR A 63 -10.19 14.31 2.53
N GLN A 64 -9.48 15.43 2.65
CA GLN A 64 -9.08 16.22 1.49
C GLN A 64 -7.91 15.55 0.77
N SER A 65 -8.16 15.10 -0.47
CA SER A 65 -7.14 14.45 -1.28
C SER A 65 -7.42 14.63 -2.76
N ASN A 66 -6.35 14.61 -3.56
CA ASN A 66 -6.41 14.82 -4.99
C ASN A 66 -6.81 13.56 -5.76
N GLU A 67 -6.50 12.37 -5.23
CA GLU A 67 -6.77 11.11 -5.93
C GLU A 67 -6.97 9.93 -4.97
N PRO A 68 -7.78 8.93 -5.35
CA PRO A 68 -7.89 7.69 -4.61
C PRO A 68 -6.59 6.90 -4.61
N LYS A 69 -6.22 6.36 -3.44
CA LYS A 69 -4.99 5.59 -3.25
C LYS A 69 -5.09 4.63 -2.06
N VAL A 70 -4.21 3.64 -2.06
CA VAL A 70 -4.02 2.73 -0.93
C VAL A 70 -2.56 2.76 -0.53
N HIS A 71 -2.28 3.09 0.71
CA HIS A 71 -0.96 2.92 1.32
C HIS A 71 -0.98 1.74 2.30
N VAL A 72 0.10 0.97 2.26
CA VAL A 72 0.34 -0.10 3.23
C VAL A 72 1.55 0.30 4.06
N TYR A 73 1.32 0.54 5.34
CA TYR A 73 2.37 0.80 6.30
C TYR A 73 2.72 -0.49 7.03
N ASP A 74 4.02 -0.80 7.14
CA ASP A 74 4.52 -1.91 7.94
C ASP A 74 5.86 -1.51 8.60
N GLY A 75 5.87 -1.51 9.91
CA GLY A 75 7.01 -1.30 10.79
C GLY A 75 6.95 -2.29 11.95
N GLY A 76 8.05 -2.45 12.70
CA GLY A 76 8.17 -3.52 13.71
C GLY A 76 6.97 -3.65 14.68
N SER A 77 6.41 -2.53 15.14
CA SER A 77 5.25 -2.48 16.03
C SER A 77 3.93 -2.10 15.34
N TYR A 78 3.93 -1.75 14.05
CA TYR A 78 2.83 -1.05 13.40
C TYR A 78 2.53 -1.62 12.01
N SER A 79 1.27 -1.91 11.71
CA SER A 79 0.87 -2.29 10.36
C SER A 79 -0.55 -1.79 10.08
N SER A 80 -0.74 -1.06 8.98
CA SER A 80 -2.05 -0.52 8.63
C SER A 80 -2.29 -0.40 7.13
N PHE A 81 -3.57 -0.37 6.78
CA PHE A 81 -4.05 0.11 5.49
C PHE A 81 -4.62 1.50 5.64
N ASP A 82 -4.06 2.44 4.90
CA ASP A 82 -4.60 3.79 4.72
C ASP A 82 -5.19 3.88 3.32
N VAL A 83 -6.49 4.09 3.24
CA VAL A 83 -7.27 3.97 2.00
C VAL A 83 -8.05 5.25 1.80
N GLU A 84 -7.89 5.82 0.62
CA GLU A 84 -8.68 6.93 0.13
C GLU A 84 -9.43 6.49 -1.13
N CYS A 85 -10.74 6.66 -1.15
CA CYS A 85 -11.63 6.18 -2.21
C CYS A 85 -12.74 7.19 -2.53
N ASP A 86 -13.26 7.15 -3.75
CA ASP A 86 -14.16 8.18 -4.30
C ASP A 86 -15.56 7.65 -4.68
N HIS A 87 -15.93 6.45 -4.21
CA HIS A 87 -17.31 5.96 -4.30
C HIS A 87 -18.10 6.32 -3.04
N ASN A 88 -19.43 6.31 -3.17
CA ASN A 88 -20.29 6.37 -1.99
C ASN A 88 -20.05 5.14 -1.11
N LEU A 89 -19.81 5.40 0.17
CA LEU A 89 -19.73 4.42 1.24
C LEU A 89 -18.64 3.37 0.99
N CYS A 90 -17.54 3.73 0.33
CA CYS A 90 -16.42 2.81 0.06
C CYS A 90 -15.47 2.60 1.24
N ASN A 91 -15.59 3.35 2.32
CA ASN A 91 -14.70 3.21 3.47
C ASN A 91 -15.21 2.16 4.49
N THR A 92 -15.48 0.92 4.06
CA THR A 92 -16.14 -0.16 4.84
C THR A 92 -15.21 -1.31 5.26
N ASP A 93 -15.73 -2.21 6.10
CA ASP A 93 -15.07 -3.49 6.44
C ASP A 93 -14.88 -4.38 5.19
N GLU A 94 -15.76 -4.26 4.20
CA GLU A 94 -15.67 -4.99 2.95
C GLU A 94 -14.46 -4.54 2.13
N THR A 95 -14.25 -3.23 1.97
CA THR A 95 -13.07 -2.68 1.29
C THR A 95 -11.77 -3.17 1.93
N VAL A 96 -11.68 -3.12 3.27
CA VAL A 96 -10.52 -3.65 3.99
C VAL A 96 -10.32 -5.14 3.68
N SER A 97 -11.38 -5.92 3.69
CA SER A 97 -11.32 -7.38 3.45
C SER A 97 -10.87 -7.71 2.03
N GLN A 98 -11.40 -7.01 1.03
CA GLN A 98 -11.01 -7.17 -0.38
C GLN A 98 -9.53 -6.81 -0.59
N LEU A 99 -9.07 -5.69 -0.01
CA LEU A 99 -7.65 -5.31 -0.07
C LEU A 99 -6.75 -6.35 0.59
N LYS A 100 -7.13 -6.88 1.76
CA LYS A 100 -6.37 -7.94 2.44
C LYS A 100 -6.24 -9.19 1.57
N MET A 101 -7.33 -9.59 0.90
CA MET A 101 -7.31 -10.73 -0.01
C MET A 101 -6.35 -10.50 -1.18
N ILE A 102 -6.46 -9.35 -1.85
CA ILE A 102 -5.58 -9.00 -2.99
C ILE A 102 -4.11 -9.00 -2.55
N PHE A 103 -3.75 -8.28 -1.49
CA PHE A 103 -2.36 -8.21 -1.05
C PHE A 103 -1.81 -9.57 -0.58
N SER A 104 -2.64 -10.43 0.03
CA SER A 104 -2.25 -11.78 0.43
C SER A 104 -2.08 -12.72 -0.77
N ASP A 105 -2.99 -12.66 -1.75
CA ASP A 105 -2.96 -13.51 -2.96
C ASP A 105 -1.70 -13.30 -3.81
N TYR A 106 -1.17 -12.07 -3.82
CA TYR A 106 0.06 -11.71 -4.54
C TYR A 106 1.32 -11.67 -3.65
N GLY A 107 1.24 -12.24 -2.45
CA GLY A 107 2.37 -12.38 -1.53
C GLY A 107 2.98 -11.06 -1.09
N PHE A 108 2.19 -9.97 -1.10
CA PHE A 108 2.62 -8.68 -0.59
C PHE A 108 2.50 -8.62 0.93
N THR A 109 1.46 -9.23 1.49
CA THR A 109 1.27 -9.34 2.95
C THR A 109 1.08 -10.78 3.42
N ASP A 110 1.46 -11.07 4.66
CA ASP A 110 1.14 -12.33 5.34
C ASP A 110 -0.31 -12.38 5.86
N ALA A 111 -0.70 -13.48 6.51
CA ALA A 111 -2.05 -13.64 7.08
C ALA A 111 -2.40 -12.60 8.16
N ASN A 112 -1.41 -11.90 8.71
CA ASN A 112 -1.56 -10.84 9.71
C ASN A 112 -1.44 -9.44 9.09
N GLY A 113 -1.35 -9.32 7.76
CA GLY A 113 -1.25 -8.03 7.06
C GLY A 113 0.15 -7.43 7.05
N ARG A 114 1.18 -8.16 7.53
CA ARG A 114 2.56 -7.67 7.50
C ARG A 114 3.15 -7.82 6.12
N ARG A 115 3.95 -6.86 5.68
CA ARG A 115 4.61 -6.93 4.39
C ARG A 115 5.57 -8.11 4.39
N ILE A 116 5.41 -9.01 3.42
CA ILE A 116 6.39 -10.06 3.18
C ILE A 116 7.56 -9.37 2.50
N ALA A 117 8.65 -9.15 3.22
CA ALA A 117 9.87 -8.67 2.59
C ALA A 117 10.26 -9.69 1.52
N ASP A 118 10.34 -9.26 0.26
CA ASP A 118 10.87 -10.09 -0.81
C ASP A 118 12.20 -10.69 -0.33
N GLY A 119 12.20 -12.02 -0.13
CA GLY A 119 13.41 -12.78 0.20
C GLY A 119 14.46 -12.74 -0.92
N ASN A 120 14.25 -11.96 -1.98
CA ASN A 120 15.28 -11.61 -2.95
C ASN A 120 16.17 -10.51 -2.38
N LYS A 121 17.03 -10.92 -1.45
CA LYS A 121 18.42 -10.47 -1.47
C LYS A 121 18.96 -10.80 -2.86
N GLN A 122 18.78 -9.90 -3.84
CA GLN A 122 19.80 -9.75 -4.86
C GLN A 122 21.06 -9.42 -4.08
N LYS A 123 21.88 -10.45 -3.82
CA LYS A 123 23.30 -10.25 -3.62
C LYS A 123 23.75 -9.55 -4.89
N ILE A 124 23.79 -8.22 -4.85
CA ILE A 124 24.66 -7.47 -5.73
C ILE A 124 26.04 -8.02 -5.35
N SER A 125 26.50 -8.95 -6.17
CA SER A 125 27.90 -9.36 -6.18
C SER A 125 28.64 -8.06 -6.38
N SER A 126 29.17 -7.50 -5.29
CA SER A 126 30.22 -6.52 -5.35
C SER A 126 31.41 -7.23 -5.96
N LEU A 127 31.41 -7.32 -7.29
CA LEU A 127 32.61 -7.52 -8.07
C LEU A 127 33.42 -6.24 -7.80
N LEU A 128 34.20 -6.28 -6.72
CA LEU A 128 35.28 -5.34 -6.46
C LEU A 128 36.17 -5.41 -7.69
N MET A 129 35.95 -4.47 -8.60
CA MET A 129 36.85 -4.15 -9.68
C MET A 129 38.08 -3.56 -9.00
N THR A 130 39.01 -4.44 -8.61
CA THR A 130 40.27 -4.04 -7.99
C THR A 130 40.99 -3.15 -8.98
N LEU A 131 41.05 -1.87 -8.63
CA LEU A 131 41.83 -0.86 -9.34
C LEU A 131 43.25 -1.37 -9.57
N ALA A 132 43.70 -1.22 -10.81
CA ALA A 132 45.09 -1.38 -11.20
C ALA A 132 45.99 -0.49 -10.31
N LEU A 133 46.80 -1.13 -9.48
CA LEU A 133 47.98 -0.53 -8.87
C LEU A 133 49.21 -1.20 -9.48
N THR A 134 49.54 -0.84 -10.72
CA THR A 134 50.92 -0.96 -11.19
C THR A 134 51.72 0.14 -10.52
N PHE A 135 52.31 -0.20 -9.37
CA PHE A 135 53.34 0.60 -8.73
C PHE A 135 54.54 0.71 -9.67
N ILE A 136 54.86 1.94 -10.03
CA ILE A 136 56.17 2.37 -10.51
C ILE A 136 57.16 2.03 -9.40
N VAL A 137 58.06 1.08 -9.65
CA VAL A 137 59.29 0.95 -8.86
C VAL A 137 60.45 1.33 -9.76
N VAL A 138 60.83 2.60 -9.63
CA VAL A 138 62.19 3.07 -9.88
C VAL A 138 63.09 2.40 -8.85
N SER A 139 64.16 1.72 -9.27
CA SER A 139 65.48 1.78 -8.60
C SER A 139 66.58 1.02 -9.36
N TYR A 140 67.55 1.79 -9.82
CA TYR A 140 69.01 1.61 -9.75
C TYR A 140 69.65 0.24 -10.06
N SER A 141 70.44 0.22 -11.13
CA SER A 141 71.90 -0.01 -11.09
C SER A 141 72.56 0.66 -12.31
#